data_AF-A0A851JA01-F1
#
_entry.id   AF-A0A851JA01-F1
#
_cell.length_a   1.000
_cell.length_b   1.000
_cell.length_c   1.000
_cell.angle_alpha   90.00
_cell.angle_beta   90.00
_cell.angle_gamma   90.00
#
_symmetry.space_group_name_H-M   'P 1'
#
loop_
_entity.id
_entity.type
_entity.pdbx_description
1 polymer ?
#
loop_
_entity_poly.entity_id
_entity_poly.type
_entity_poly.pdbx_seq_one_letter_code
_entity_poly.pdbx_strand_id
1 'polypeptide(L)' 'GSLARAGKVRGQTPKVAKQEKKKKKTGRAKRRMQYNRRFVNVVPTFGKKKGPNANS' A
#
# COMPACT_ATOMS: atom_id res chain seq x y z
N GLY A 1 0.96 22.30 -28.06
CA GLY A 1 1.11 20.85 -27.90
C GLY A 1 -0.12 20.18 -28.48
N SER A 2 0.04 19.32 -29.49
CA SER A 2 -1.08 18.75 -30.25
C SER A 2 -1.78 17.61 -29.51
N LEU A 3 -3.06 17.41 -29.82
CA LEU A 3 -3.93 16.38 -29.26
C LEU A 3 -3.49 14.95 -29.66
N ALA A 4 -2.59 14.84 -30.64
CA ALA A 4 -2.10 13.58 -31.20
C ALA A 4 -1.36 12.67 -30.19
N ARG A 5 -0.94 13.20 -29.04
CA ARG A 5 -0.25 12.42 -27.98
C ARG A 5 -1.14 12.08 -26.79
N ALA A 6 -2.42 12.44 -26.83
CA ALA A 6 -3.36 12.13 -25.76
C ALA A 6 -3.49 10.61 -25.57
N GLY A 7 -3.39 10.13 -24.33
CA GLY A 7 -3.56 8.71 -24.01
C GLY A 7 -2.40 7.78 -24.41
N LYS A 8 -1.37 8.25 -25.13
CA LYS A 8 -0.23 7.43 -25.60
C LYS A 8 0.34 6.52 -24.50
N VAL A 9 0.68 7.10 -23.34
CA VAL A 9 1.31 6.35 -22.24
C VAL A 9 0.34 5.32 -21.64
N ARG A 10 -0.93 5.69 -21.43
CA ARG A 10 -1.94 4.79 -20.85
C ARG A 10 -2.28 3.61 -21.77
N GLY A 11 -2.23 3.81 -23.09
CA GLY A 11 -2.41 2.76 -24.09
C GLY A 11 -1.17 1.88 -24.28
N GLN A 12 0.03 2.46 -24.12
CA GLN A 12 1.30 1.73 -24.23
C GLN A 12 1.57 0.84 -23.02
N THR A 13 1.16 1.24 -21.81
CA THR A 13 1.40 0.44 -20.60
C THR A 13 0.61 -0.88 -20.63
N PRO A 14 1.25 -2.03 -20.33
CA PRO A 14 0.56 -3.32 -20.32
C PRO A 14 -0.56 -3.32 -19.28
N LYS A 15 -1.72 -3.89 -19.64
CA LYS A 15 -2.86 -4.00 -18.73
C LYS A 15 -2.65 -5.16 -17.77
N VAL A 16 -2.15 -4.87 -16.58
CA VAL A 16 -1.98 -5.88 -15.51
C VAL A 16 -3.33 -6.16 -14.84
N ALA A 17 -3.76 -7.43 -14.84
CA ALA A 17 -4.95 -7.88 -14.14
C ALA A 17 -4.77 -7.79 -12.62
N LYS A 18 -5.87 -7.55 -11.89
CA LYS A 18 -5.82 -7.54 -10.42
C LYS A 18 -5.66 -8.99 -9.93
N GLN A 19 -4.60 -9.24 -9.16
CA GLN A 19 -4.46 -10.51 -8.45
C GLN A 19 -5.58 -10.67 -7.42
N GLU A 20 -6.09 -11.89 -7.28
CA GLU A 20 -7.01 -12.24 -6.21
C GLU A 20 -6.30 -12.13 -4.85
N LYS A 21 -6.96 -11.47 -3.90
CA LYS A 21 -6.44 -11.24 -2.55
C LYS A 21 -7.54 -11.47 -1.54
N LYS A 22 -7.17 -11.98 -0.36
CA LYS A 22 -8.09 -12.11 0.78
C LYS A 22 -8.74 -10.75 1.09
N LYS A 23 -10.05 -10.77 1.36
CA LYS A 23 -10.80 -9.57 1.75
C LYS A 23 -10.18 -8.94 2.99
N LYS A 24 -9.95 -7.62 2.95
CA LYS A 24 -9.44 -6.88 4.11
C LYS A 24 -10.52 -6.84 5.19
N LYS A 25 -10.12 -7.02 6.45
CA LYS A 25 -11.00 -6.77 7.60
C LYS A 25 -11.48 -5.31 7.58
N THR A 26 -12.73 -5.09 7.99
CA THR A 26 -13.38 -3.76 8.05
C THR A 26 -13.75 -3.39 9.50
N GLY A 27 -14.14 -2.13 9.72
CA GLY A 27 -14.64 -1.64 11.01
C GLY A 27 -13.72 -1.87 12.21
N ARG A 28 -14.32 -2.31 13.33
CA ARG A 28 -13.64 -2.57 14.61
C ARG A 28 -12.51 -3.59 14.47
N ALA A 29 -12.70 -4.63 13.67
CA ALA A 29 -11.67 -5.65 13.44
C ALA A 29 -10.43 -5.08 12.76
N LYS A 30 -10.58 -4.12 11.83
CA LYS A 30 -9.47 -3.40 11.21
C LYS A 30 -8.75 -2.50 12.19
N ARG A 31 -9.48 -1.79 13.05
CA ARG A 31 -8.90 -0.90 14.08
C ARG A 31 -8.08 -1.68 15.11
N ARG A 32 -8.58 -2.83 15.59
CA ARG A 32 -7.82 -3.74 16.48
C ARG A 32 -6.51 -4.19 15.84
N MET A 33 -6.55 -4.63 14.58
CA MET A 33 -5.35 -5.03 13.85
C MET A 33 -4.33 -3.88 13.71
N GLN A 34 -4.79 -2.66 13.43
CA GLN A 34 -3.92 -1.49 13.31
C GLN A 34 -3.26 -1.12 14.64
N TYR A 35 -4.01 -1.12 15.73
CA TYR A 35 -3.48 -0.82 17.06
C TYR A 35 -2.41 -1.84 17.48
N ASN A 36 -2.73 -3.13 17.39
CA ASN A 36 -1.78 -4.18 17.74
C ASN A 36 -0.50 -4.09 16.91
N ARG A 37 -0.61 -3.85 15.59
CA ARG A 37 0.56 -3.71 14.71
C ARG A 37 1.41 -2.48 15.02
N ARG A 38 0.83 -1.37 15.49
CA ARG A 38 1.54 -0.09 15.67
C ARG A 38 2.12 0.10 17.07
N PHE A 39 1.49 -0.50 18.08
CA PHE A 39 1.78 -0.21 19.48
C PHE A 39 2.11 -1.47 20.27
N VAL A 40 1.19 -2.45 20.31
CA VAL A 40 1.36 -3.64 21.17
C VAL A 40 2.51 -4.53 20.72
N ASN A 41 2.61 -4.79 19.41
CA ASN A 41 3.56 -5.74 18.85
C ASN A 41 4.88 -5.10 18.43
N VAL A 42 5.09 -3.80 18.68
CA VAL A 42 6.32 -3.09 18.30
C VAL A 42 7.23 -2.99 19.52
N VAL A 43 8.44 -3.54 19.42
CA VAL A 43 9.51 -3.28 20.39
C VAL A 43 10.24 -1.99 19.97
N PRO A 44 10.32 -0.95 20.83
CA PRO A 44 11.09 0.24 20.52
C PRO A 44 12.57 -0.14 20.42
N THR A 45 13.13 0.00 19.23
CA THR A 45 14.55 -0.22 18.95
C THR A 45 15.28 1.12 18.90
N PHE A 46 16.57 1.10 19.22
CA PHE A 46 17.42 2.30 19.11
C PHE A 46 17.58 2.71 17.65
N GLY A 47 17.66 4.02 17.40
CA GLY A 47 17.80 4.60 16.06
C GLY A 47 16.48 5.04 15.41
N LYS A 48 16.53 5.35 14.12
CA LYS A 48 15.37 5.90 13.38
C LYS A 48 14.34 4.80 13.12
N LYS A 49 13.11 5.02 13.59
CA LYS A 49 11.98 4.11 13.34
C LYS A 49 11.73 3.93 11.83
N LYS A 50 11.86 2.69 11.34
CA LYS A 50 11.51 2.35 9.94
C LYS A 50 10.03 2.62 9.67
N GLY A 51 9.75 3.17 8.49
CA GLY A 51 8.40 3.50 8.05
C GLY A 51 7.57 2.26 7.68
N PRO A 52 6.23 2.35 7.71
CA PRO A 52 5.33 1.22 7.47
C PRO A 52 5.32 0.67 6.03
N ASN A 53 5.92 1.38 5.08
CA ASN A 53 6.03 1.00 3.66
C ASN A 53 7.46 1.25 3.14
N ALA A 54 8.46 1.05 4.00
CA ALA A 54 9.86 1.13 3.61
C ALA A 54 10.24 -0.13 2.83
N ASN A 55 10.78 0.06 1.62
CA ASN A 55 11.23 -1.02 0.73
C ASN A 55 12.77 -1.13 0.68
N SER A 56 13.44 -0.49 1.64
CA SER A 56 14.90 -0.50 1.84
C SER A 56 15.35 -1.65 2.73
#